data_AF-A0AAU4R0E3-F1
#
_entry.id   AF-A0AAU4R0E3-F1
#
_cell.length_a   1.000
_cell.length_b   1.000
_cell.length_c   1.000
_cell.angle_alpha   90.00
_cell.angle_beta   90.00
_cell.angle_gamma   90.00
#
_symmetry.space_group_name_H-M   'P 1'
#
loop_
_entity.id
_entity.type
_entity.pdbx_description
1 polymer ?
#
loop_
_entity_poly.entity_id
_entity_poly.type
_entity_poly.pdbx_seq_one_letter_code
_entity_poly.pdbx_strand_id
1 'polypeptide(L)'
;MAAVGAQAVELDEGTGYLLPEDLDPVPAPEPGAVLLPGLDATPMGWRHRHWFLDPALTAALFDRNGNIGPTLWWHGRIVGAWAQHPDGHINTAFLTDPGTAACSAVAAEADRLAAFLAATRVTPCYRTPLERRLTQASPSLHAQGQPERARAK
;
A
#
# COMPACT_ATOMS: atom_id res chain seq x y z
N MET A 1 -4.70 26.58 16.81
CA MET A 1 -6.08 26.30 16.38
C MET A 1 -6.89 27.58 16.20
N ALA A 2 -7.10 28.40 17.24
CA ALA A 2 -7.84 29.67 17.08
C ALA A 2 -7.22 30.67 16.08
N ALA A 3 -5.89 30.73 16.00
CA ALA A 3 -5.18 31.65 15.09
C ALA A 3 -5.45 31.39 13.59
N VAL A 4 -5.92 30.19 13.23
CA VAL A 4 -6.26 29.80 11.84
C VAL A 4 -7.76 29.55 11.67
N GLY A 5 -8.57 29.84 12.68
CA GLY A 5 -10.02 29.62 12.62
C GLY A 5 -10.45 28.15 12.51
N ALA A 6 -9.61 27.19 12.91
CA ALA A 6 -9.92 25.77 12.81
C ALA A 6 -11.20 25.41 13.58
N GLN A 7 -12.11 24.68 12.93
CA GLN A 7 -13.39 24.27 13.47
C GLN A 7 -13.34 22.82 13.93
N ALA A 8 -13.88 22.55 15.11
CA ALA A 8 -13.99 21.20 15.65
C ALA A 8 -15.03 20.40 14.86
N VAL A 9 -14.70 19.16 14.52
CA VAL A 9 -15.60 18.20 13.86
C VAL A 9 -15.56 16.86 14.60
N GLU A 10 -16.63 16.08 14.51
CA GLU A 10 -16.68 14.73 15.08
C GLU A 10 -16.15 13.69 14.10
N LEU A 11 -15.25 12.84 14.58
CA LEU A 11 -14.73 11.66 13.89
C LEU A 11 -15.08 10.41 14.71
N ASP A 12 -15.01 9.23 14.09
CA ASP A 12 -15.26 7.95 14.76
C ASP A 12 -14.36 7.72 16.00
N GLU A 13 -13.19 8.36 16.02
CA GLU A 13 -12.17 8.22 17.05
C GLU A 13 -12.08 9.45 17.99
N GLY A 14 -12.97 10.45 17.82
CA GLY A 14 -13.04 11.66 18.65
C GLY A 14 -13.02 12.97 17.85
N THR A 15 -12.67 14.07 18.50
CA THR A 15 -12.71 15.40 17.87
C THR A 15 -11.54 15.62 16.90
N GLY A 16 -11.86 15.86 15.64
CA GLY A 16 -10.95 16.38 14.61
C GLY A 16 -11.06 17.90 14.45
N TYR A 17 -10.20 18.47 13.62
CA TYR A 17 -10.23 19.89 13.29
C TYR A 17 -10.03 20.10 11.79
N LEU A 18 -10.89 20.91 11.17
CA LEU A 18 -10.81 21.30 9.76
C LEU A 18 -10.69 22.82 9.64
N LEU A 19 -10.15 23.30 8.53
CA LEU A 19 -10.25 24.72 8.19
C LEU A 19 -11.68 25.05 7.75
N PRO A 20 -12.15 26.30 7.92
CA PRO A 20 -13.50 26.69 7.52
C PRO A 20 -13.85 26.38 6.06
N GLU A 21 -12.86 26.46 5.16
CA GLU A 21 -12.98 26.17 3.74
C GLU A 21 -13.05 24.67 3.39
N ASP A 22 -12.74 23.79 4.34
CA ASP A 22 -12.67 22.33 4.14
C ASP A 22 -13.87 21.59 4.75
N LEU A 23 -14.93 22.30 5.16
CA LEU A 23 -16.10 21.71 5.81
C LEU A 23 -17.07 21.03 4.84
N ASP A 24 -16.95 21.30 3.54
CA ASP A 24 -17.81 20.69 2.55
C ASP A 24 -17.57 19.18 2.48
N PRO A 25 -18.63 18.35 2.40
CA PRO A 25 -18.48 16.91 2.29
C PRO A 25 -17.61 16.51 1.10
N VAL A 26 -16.59 15.69 1.35
CA VAL A 26 -15.75 15.12 0.30
C VAL A 26 -16.44 13.89 -0.28
N PRO A 27 -16.70 13.82 -1.60
CA PRO A 27 -17.25 12.62 -2.23
C PRO A 27 -16.34 11.41 -2.01
N ALA A 28 -16.94 10.25 -1.76
CA ALA A 28 -16.19 9.01 -1.66
C ALA A 28 -15.44 8.74 -2.99
N PRO A 29 -14.13 8.46 -2.95
CA PRO A 29 -13.38 8.15 -4.16
C PRO A 29 -13.77 6.78 -4.69
N GLU A 30 -13.59 6.59 -6.00
CA GLU A 30 -13.68 5.28 -6.62
C GLU A 30 -12.62 4.32 -6.06
N PRO A 31 -12.87 2.99 -6.08
CA PRO A 31 -11.88 1.99 -5.73
C PRO A 31 -10.58 2.15 -6.51
N GLY A 32 -9.46 2.29 -5.80
CA GLY A 32 -8.15 2.51 -6.38
C GLY A 32 -7.05 1.77 -5.64
N ALA A 33 -6.08 1.28 -6.43
CA ALA A 33 -4.81 0.78 -5.92
C ALA A 33 -3.77 1.90 -5.91
N VAL A 34 -2.93 1.94 -4.88
CA VAL A 34 -1.80 2.88 -4.80
C VAL A 34 -0.56 2.16 -4.29
N LEU A 35 0.57 2.36 -4.97
CA LEU A 35 1.90 1.89 -4.54
C LEU A 35 2.66 3.07 -3.92
N LEU A 36 2.69 3.14 -2.59
CA LEU A 36 3.39 4.22 -1.89
C LEU A 36 4.85 3.82 -1.57
N PRO A 37 5.82 4.74 -1.69
CA PRO A 37 7.21 4.47 -1.38
C PRO A 37 7.43 4.26 0.14
N GLY A 38 8.62 3.76 0.49
CA GLY A 38 9.04 3.73 1.89
C GLY A 38 9.10 5.14 2.49
N LEU A 39 8.78 5.27 3.77
CA LEU A 39 8.64 6.54 4.49
C LEU A 39 7.59 7.52 3.93
N ASP A 40 6.62 7.05 3.14
CA ASP A 40 5.53 7.92 2.69
C ASP A 40 4.84 8.61 3.88
N ALA A 41 4.48 9.88 3.72
CA ALA A 41 3.89 10.69 4.78
C ALA A 41 2.53 10.13 5.25
N THR A 42 1.80 9.43 4.38
CA THR A 42 0.49 8.86 4.67
C THR A 42 0.56 7.85 5.82
N PRO A 43 1.36 6.76 5.73
CA PRO A 43 1.52 5.84 6.87
C PRO A 43 2.42 6.37 7.99
N MET A 44 3.29 7.35 7.74
CA MET A 44 4.22 7.88 8.75
C MET A 44 3.66 9.02 9.60
N GLY A 45 2.68 9.76 9.08
CA GLY A 45 2.17 10.99 9.71
C GLY A 45 1.27 10.77 10.93
N TRP A 46 0.82 9.53 11.16
CA TRP A 46 -0.16 9.21 12.20
C TRP A 46 0.40 8.26 13.25
N ARG A 47 0.23 8.64 14.53
CA ARG A 47 0.55 7.75 15.66
C ARG A 47 -0.43 6.59 15.74
N HIS A 48 -1.72 6.89 15.67
CA HIS A 48 -2.81 5.92 15.63
C HIS A 48 -3.18 5.69 14.17
N ARG A 49 -3.04 4.44 13.70
CA ARG A 49 -3.11 4.11 12.27
C ARG A 49 -4.03 2.93 11.96
N HIS A 50 -4.82 2.51 12.92
CA HIS A 50 -5.68 1.31 12.85
C HIS A 50 -6.81 1.41 11.80
N TRP A 51 -7.28 2.62 11.49
CA TRP A 51 -8.24 2.87 10.40
C TRP A 51 -7.78 2.43 9.01
N PHE A 52 -6.47 2.42 8.73
CA PHE A 52 -5.91 1.99 7.43
C PHE A 52 -4.88 0.86 7.52
N LEU A 53 -4.37 0.53 8.72
CA LEU A 53 -3.39 -0.53 8.93
C LEU A 53 -3.89 -1.51 9.99
N ASP A 54 -4.05 -2.76 9.60
CA ASP A 54 -4.23 -3.86 10.54
C ASP A 54 -2.94 -4.02 11.39
N PRO A 55 -3.01 -3.93 12.74
CA PRO A 55 -1.87 -4.09 13.62
C PRO A 55 -1.06 -5.37 13.39
N ALA A 56 -1.70 -6.47 12.95
CA ALA A 56 -1.06 -7.74 12.67
C ALA A 56 -0.03 -7.65 11.53
N LEU A 57 -0.18 -6.67 10.62
CA LEU A 57 0.72 -6.48 9.48
C LEU A 57 1.99 -5.70 9.84
N THR A 58 2.00 -5.02 10.99
CA THR A 58 3.07 -4.10 11.40
C THR A 58 4.45 -4.77 11.37
N ALA A 59 4.56 -5.99 11.91
CA ALA A 59 5.83 -6.72 11.99
C ALA A 59 6.44 -7.03 10.61
N ALA A 60 5.62 -7.11 9.56
CA ALA A 60 6.10 -7.34 8.19
C ALA A 60 6.50 -6.04 7.49
N LEU A 61 5.79 -4.95 7.80
CA LEU A 61 5.84 -3.69 7.04
C LEU A 61 6.78 -2.63 7.62
N PHE A 62 7.15 -2.75 8.90
CA PHE A 62 7.99 -1.81 9.61
C PHE A 62 9.34 -2.42 9.98
N ASP A 63 10.37 -1.58 10.07
CA ASP A 63 11.62 -1.95 10.73
C ASP A 63 11.51 -1.79 12.27
N ARG A 64 12.59 -2.10 12.98
CA ARG A 64 12.63 -2.01 14.45
C ARG A 64 12.53 -0.58 14.99
N ASN A 65 12.81 0.42 14.16
CA ASN A 65 12.79 1.83 14.51
C ASN A 65 11.43 2.47 14.20
N GLY A 66 10.49 1.69 13.65
CA GLY A 66 9.17 2.19 13.25
C GLY A 66 9.15 2.87 11.89
N ASN A 67 10.17 2.66 11.05
CA ASN A 67 10.16 3.11 9.66
C ASN A 67 9.38 2.12 8.80
N ILE A 68 8.45 2.63 7.98
CA ILE A 68 7.68 1.79 7.06
C ILE A 68 8.38 1.63 5.71
N GLY A 69 8.29 0.42 5.15
CA GLY A 69 8.72 0.12 3.79
C GLY A 69 7.68 0.54 2.74
N PRO A 70 7.93 0.26 1.45
CA PRO A 70 6.96 0.53 0.40
C PRO A 70 5.70 -0.33 0.56
N THR A 71 4.52 0.28 0.35
CA THR A 71 3.23 -0.30 0.72
C THR A 71 2.26 -0.39 -0.46
N LEU A 72 1.44 -1.45 -0.45
CA LEU A 72 0.30 -1.61 -1.35
C LEU A 72 -0.96 -1.15 -0.64
N TRP A 73 -1.72 -0.29 -1.31
CA TRP A 73 -2.98 0.24 -0.82
C TRP A 73 -4.12 -0.19 -1.71
N TRP A 74 -5.26 -0.49 -1.09
CA TRP A 74 -6.54 -0.68 -1.76
C TRP A 74 -7.62 -0.01 -0.93
N HIS A 75 -8.43 0.87 -1.53
CA HIS A 75 -9.52 1.57 -0.84
C HIS A 75 -9.09 2.25 0.47
N GLY A 76 -7.92 2.90 0.45
CA GLY A 76 -7.40 3.61 1.62
C GLY A 76 -6.88 2.70 2.75
N ARG A 77 -6.74 1.39 2.52
CA ARG A 77 -6.18 0.44 3.48
C ARG A 77 -4.91 -0.20 2.93
N ILE A 78 -3.95 -0.45 3.82
CA ILE A 78 -2.75 -1.22 3.47
C ILE A 78 -3.13 -2.69 3.36
N VAL A 79 -2.86 -3.28 2.20
CA VAL A 79 -3.14 -4.70 1.89
C VAL A 79 -1.87 -5.52 1.67
N GLY A 80 -0.69 -4.88 1.66
CA GLY A 80 0.58 -5.54 1.41
C GLY A 80 1.75 -4.59 1.22
N ALA A 81 2.78 -5.07 0.53
CA ALA A 81 3.98 -4.30 0.20
C ALA A 81 4.47 -4.58 -1.21
N TRP A 82 5.31 -3.67 -1.71
CA TRP A 82 6.03 -3.86 -2.95
C TRP A 82 7.52 -3.61 -2.74
N ALA A 83 8.34 -4.10 -3.66
CA ALA A 83 9.76 -3.76 -3.75
C ALA A 83 10.23 -3.83 -5.20
N GLN A 84 11.24 -3.05 -5.55
CA GLN A 84 11.89 -3.17 -6.84
C GLN A 84 13.00 -4.22 -6.74
N HIS A 85 12.90 -5.27 -7.56
CA HIS A 85 13.96 -6.25 -7.72
C HIS A 85 15.16 -5.61 -8.46
N PRO A 86 16.41 -6.08 -8.26
CA PRO A 86 17.58 -5.49 -8.93
C PRO A 86 17.51 -5.44 -10.47
N ASP A 87 16.78 -6.36 -11.09
CA ASP A 87 16.55 -6.34 -12.55
C ASP A 87 15.57 -5.24 -13.01
N GLY A 88 14.85 -4.60 -12.09
CA GLY A 88 13.89 -3.54 -12.33
C GLY A 88 12.43 -3.92 -12.17
N HIS A 89 12.12 -5.21 -12.03
CA HIS A 89 10.76 -5.69 -11.84
C HIS A 89 10.16 -5.19 -10.52
N ILE A 90 8.86 -4.86 -10.53
CA ILE A 90 8.12 -4.47 -9.32
C ILE A 90 7.47 -5.72 -8.73
N ASN A 91 8.09 -6.24 -7.67
CA ASN A 91 7.55 -7.37 -6.92
C ASN A 91 6.50 -6.88 -5.92
N THR A 92 5.33 -7.51 -5.92
CA THR A 92 4.22 -7.19 -5.01
C THR A 92 3.88 -8.42 -4.16
N ALA A 93 3.56 -8.23 -2.89
CA ALA A 93 2.94 -9.27 -2.06
C ALA A 93 1.79 -8.71 -1.23
N PHE A 94 0.66 -9.41 -1.29
CA PHE A 94 -0.49 -9.19 -0.44
C PHE A 94 -0.31 -9.92 0.90
N LEU A 95 -0.66 -9.25 1.99
CA LEU A 95 -0.69 -9.82 3.35
C LEU A 95 -2.11 -10.13 3.83
N THR A 96 -3.10 -9.60 3.14
CA THR A 96 -4.53 -9.90 3.28
C THR A 96 -5.05 -10.39 1.93
N ASP A 97 -6.23 -11.00 1.87
CA ASP A 97 -6.92 -11.23 0.59
C ASP A 97 -7.78 -10.00 0.25
N PRO A 98 -7.39 -9.16 -0.73
CA PRO A 98 -8.17 -7.97 -1.09
C PRO A 98 -9.17 -8.26 -2.24
N GLY A 99 -9.24 -9.50 -2.73
CA GLY A 99 -10.08 -9.90 -3.86
C GLY A 99 -9.51 -9.54 -5.24
N THR A 100 -10.13 -10.09 -6.27
CA THR A 100 -9.66 -10.04 -7.67
C THR A 100 -9.54 -8.62 -8.23
N ALA A 101 -10.46 -7.72 -7.86
CA ALA A 101 -10.43 -6.33 -8.33
C ALA A 101 -9.17 -5.60 -7.87
N ALA A 102 -8.82 -5.75 -6.58
CA ALA A 102 -7.62 -5.18 -6.01
C ALA A 102 -6.36 -5.79 -6.61
N CYS A 103 -6.31 -7.12 -6.77
CA CYS A 103 -5.19 -7.79 -7.44
C CYS A 103 -4.95 -7.24 -8.84
N SER A 104 -6.01 -7.04 -9.62
CA SER A 104 -5.92 -6.51 -10.99
C SER A 104 -5.46 -5.06 -11.00
N ALA A 105 -6.00 -4.22 -10.11
CA ALA A 105 -5.63 -2.81 -10.00
C ALA A 105 -4.17 -2.62 -9.54
N VAL A 106 -3.71 -3.42 -8.57
CA VAL A 106 -2.31 -3.41 -8.12
C VAL A 106 -1.35 -3.86 -9.21
N ALA A 107 -1.72 -4.88 -10.01
CA ALA A 107 -0.90 -5.31 -11.14
C ALA A 107 -0.73 -4.18 -12.17
N ALA A 108 -1.84 -3.51 -12.53
CA ALA A 108 -1.79 -2.37 -13.45
C ALA A 108 -0.95 -1.21 -12.90
N GLU A 109 -1.03 -0.93 -11.59
CA GLU A 109 -0.25 0.12 -10.95
C GLU A 109 1.24 -0.25 -10.82
N ALA A 110 1.56 -1.53 -10.60
CA ALA A 110 2.92 -2.03 -10.63
C ALA A 110 3.55 -1.88 -12.02
N ASP A 111 2.80 -2.20 -13.09
CA ASP A 111 3.23 -2.00 -14.48
C ASP A 111 3.45 -0.51 -14.78
N ARG A 112 2.53 0.35 -14.34
CA ARG A 112 2.65 1.82 -14.48
C ARG A 112 3.89 2.34 -13.77
N LEU A 113 4.16 1.88 -12.55
CA LEU A 113 5.33 2.26 -11.77
C LEU A 113 6.63 1.76 -12.41
N ALA A 114 6.64 0.52 -12.90
CA ALA A 114 7.78 -0.05 -13.62
C ALA A 114 8.12 0.78 -14.87
N ALA A 115 7.11 1.14 -15.66
CA ALA A 115 7.26 2.00 -16.83
C ALA A 115 7.77 3.39 -16.46
N PHE A 116 7.24 3.98 -15.38
CA PHE A 116 7.67 5.28 -14.87
C PHE A 116 9.14 5.28 -14.43
N LEU A 117 9.58 4.24 -13.71
CA LEU A 117 10.96 4.14 -13.23
C LEU A 117 11.96 3.77 -14.34
N ALA A 118 11.52 3.01 -15.36
CA ALA A 118 12.35 2.56 -16.47
C ALA A 118 13.68 1.91 -16.00
N ALA A 119 14.82 2.47 -16.39
CA ALA A 119 16.14 1.99 -15.98
C ALA A 119 16.54 2.40 -14.54
N THR A 120 15.76 3.28 -13.90
CA THR A 120 16.04 3.75 -12.54
C THR A 120 15.84 2.63 -11.54
N ARG A 121 16.75 2.53 -10.58
CA ARG A 121 16.68 1.58 -9.46
C ARG A 121 16.61 2.34 -8.15
N VAL A 122 15.54 2.13 -7.40
CA VAL A 122 15.31 2.78 -6.11
C VAL A 122 15.40 1.74 -5.02
N THR A 123 16.40 1.88 -4.15
CA THR A 123 16.54 1.06 -2.95
C THR A 123 16.12 1.88 -1.73
N PRO A 124 15.14 1.45 -0.94
CA PRO A 124 14.76 2.15 0.28
C PRO A 124 15.93 2.24 1.25
N CYS A 125 16.15 3.43 1.85
CA CYS A 125 17.18 3.60 2.89
C CYS A 125 16.89 2.75 4.13
N TYR A 126 15.62 2.60 4.49
CA TYR A 126 15.17 1.74 5.59
C TYR A 126 14.45 0.53 5.02
N ARG A 127 15.14 -0.61 5.09
CA ARG A 127 14.69 -1.88 4.52
C ARG A 127 13.83 -2.61 5.56
N THR A 128 12.64 -3.08 5.19
CA THR A 128 11.72 -3.78 6.10
C THR A 128 11.69 -5.29 5.83
N PRO A 129 11.17 -6.12 6.77
CA PRO A 129 11.20 -7.58 6.60
C PRO A 129 10.54 -8.08 5.32
N LEU A 130 9.36 -7.55 4.95
CA LEU A 130 8.69 -7.95 3.72
C LEU A 130 9.39 -7.39 2.47
N GLU A 131 9.80 -6.13 2.50
CA GLU A 131 10.50 -5.50 1.38
C GLU A 131 11.79 -6.25 1.02
N ARG A 132 12.62 -6.65 2.01
CA ARG A 132 13.84 -7.43 1.74
C ARG A 132 13.55 -8.76 1.05
N ARG A 133 12.53 -9.48 1.52
CA ARG A 133 12.11 -10.75 0.91
C ARG A 133 11.69 -10.53 -0.55
N LEU A 134 10.94 -9.47 -0.82
CA LEU A 134 10.50 -9.12 -2.17
C LEU A 134 11.66 -8.77 -3.09
N THR A 135 12.70 -8.07 -2.63
CA THR A 135 13.87 -7.79 -3.48
C THR A 135 14.71 -9.01 -3.85
N GLN A 136 14.54 -10.13 -3.14
CA GLN A 136 15.27 -11.37 -3.38
C GLN A 136 14.44 -12.40 -4.15
N ALA A 137 13.12 -12.23 -4.15
CA ALA A 137 12.23 -13.10 -4.90
C ALA A 137 12.43 -12.88 -6.39
N SER A 138 12.70 -13.97 -7.12
CA SER A 138 12.55 -13.96 -8.57
C SER A 138 11.08 -13.70 -8.90
N PRO A 139 10.75 -12.99 -10.00
CA PRO A 139 9.38 -12.81 -10.41
C PRO A 139 8.74 -14.19 -10.57
N SER A 140 7.71 -14.48 -9.78
CA SER A 140 6.96 -15.72 -9.93
C SER A 140 6.38 -15.73 -11.33
N LEU A 141 6.82 -16.66 -12.19
CA LEU A 141 6.11 -17.02 -13.41
C LEU A 141 4.76 -17.63 -13.00
N HIS A 142 3.75 -16.82 -12.71
CA HIS A 142 2.39 -17.36 -12.55
C HIS A 142 1.80 -17.62 -13.93
N ALA A 143 2.06 -18.87 -14.35
CA ALA A 143 1.33 -19.73 -15.26
C ALA A 143 0.03 -19.15 -15.85
N GLN A 144 0.05 -18.98 -17.18
CA GLN A 144 -1.14 -19.00 -18.01
C GLN A 144 -1.88 -20.33 -17.77
N GLY A 145 -3.20 -20.24 -17.58
CA GLY A 145 -4.05 -21.34 -17.16
C GLY A 145 -3.99 -22.58 -18.05
N GLN A 146 -4.17 -23.73 -17.41
CA GLN A 146 -4.57 -24.96 -18.09
C GLN A 146 -5.68 -25.61 -17.27
N PRO A 147 -6.89 -25.82 -17.84
CA PRO A 147 -7.96 -26.49 -17.13
C PRO A 147 -7.61 -27.96 -16.98
N GLU A 148 -7.60 -28.44 -15.75
CA GLU A 148 -7.43 -29.85 -15.42
C GLU A 148 -8.62 -30.63 -16.01
N ARG A 149 -8.34 -31.51 -16.98
CA ARG A 149 -9.36 -32.42 -17.52
C ARG A 149 -9.72 -33.44 -16.44
N ALA A 150 -10.95 -33.36 -15.95
CA ALA A 150 -11.56 -34.40 -15.14
C ALA A 150 -11.46 -35.76 -15.86
N ARG A 151 -10.79 -36.72 -15.22
CA ARG A 151 -10.91 -38.13 -15.58
C ARG A 151 -12.06 -38.73 -14.78
N ALA A 152 -13.10 -39.13 -15.50
CA ALA A 152 -14.13 -40.00 -14.98
C ALA A 152 -13.56 -41.40 -14.68
N LYS A 153 -13.93 -41.95 -13.53
CA LYS A 153 -14.24 -43.36 -13.34
C LYS A 153 -15.21 -43.53 -12.19
#